data_AF-A0A2G6NPU0-F1
#
_entry.id   AF-A0A2G6NPU0-F1
#
_cell.length_a   1.000
_cell.length_b   1.000
_cell.length_c   1.000
_cell.angle_alpha   90.00
_cell.angle_beta   90.00
_cell.angle_gamma   90.00
#
_symmetry.space_group_name_H-M   'P 1'
#
loop_
_entity.id
_entity.type
_entity.pdbx_description
1 polymer ?
#
loop_
_entity_poly.entity_id
_entity_poly.type
_entity_poly.pdbx_seq_one_letter_code
_entity_poly.pdbx_strand_id
1 'polypeptide(L)' 'MIQSFTRLNVADNSGAKEIMCIKVLGGSKRRYASLGDVIVASVKKAIPNAKVKKG' A
#
# COMPACT_ATOMS: atom_id res chain seq x y z
N MET A 1 10.35 6.60 5.29
CA MET A 1 9.94 7.46 4.16
C MET A 1 9.42 6.56 3.06
N ILE A 2 8.17 6.73 2.63
CA ILE A 2 7.51 5.89 1.62
C ILE A 2 7.25 6.74 0.37
N GLN A 3 7.55 6.23 -0.81
CA GLN A 3 7.29 6.89 -2.09
C GLN A 3 6.57 5.94 -3.06
N SER A 4 6.15 6.45 -4.22
CA SER A 4 5.64 5.62 -5.31
C SER A 4 6.61 4.46 -5.63
N PHE A 5 6.04 3.30 -5.96
CA PHE A 5 6.72 2.02 -6.22
C PHE A 5 7.40 1.35 -5.01
N THR A 6 7.32 1.93 -3.81
CA THR A 6 7.79 1.28 -2.58
C THR A 6 6.93 0.06 -2.25
N ARG A 7 7.56 -1.08 -1.92
CA ARG A 7 6.89 -2.28 -1.41
C ARG A 7 6.77 -2.22 0.12
N LEU A 8 5.60 -2.59 0.63
CA LEU A 8 5.29 -2.55 2.06
C LEU A 8 4.64 -3.87 2.46
N ASN A 9 5.00 -4.36 3.64
CA ASN A 9 4.28 -5.44 4.30
C ASN A 9 2.97 -4.90 4.88
N VAL A 10 1.90 -5.69 4.75
CA VAL A 10 0.61 -5.36 5.33
C VAL A 10 0.51 -5.98 6.73
N ALA A 11 0.12 -5.17 7.70
CA ALA A 11 -0.04 -5.56 9.10
C ALA A 11 -1.52 -5.49 9.51
N ASP A 12 -2.37 -6.22 8.80
CA ASP A 12 -3.81 -6.33 9.07
C ASP A 12 -4.34 -7.74 8.80
N ASN A 13 -5.65 -7.93 8.94
CA ASN A 13 -6.37 -9.18 8.67
C ASN A 13 -7.17 -9.14 7.36
N SER A 14 -6.86 -8.24 6.41
CA SER A 14 -7.53 -8.15 5.10
C SER A 14 -7.19 -9.33 4.17
N GLY A 15 -6.06 -9.99 4.44
CA GLY A 15 -5.48 -11.06 3.63
C GLY A 15 -4.46 -10.57 2.59
N ALA A 16 -4.23 -9.27 2.46
CA ALA A 16 -3.06 -8.77 1.75
C ALA A 16 -1.79 -9.04 2.58
N LYS A 17 -0.69 -9.37 1.91
CA LYS A 17 0.63 -9.60 2.52
C LYS A 17 1.64 -8.54 2.12
N GLU A 18 1.63 -8.17 0.84
CA GLU A 18 2.51 -7.16 0.29
C GLU A 18 1.72 -6.25 -0.64
N ILE A 19 1.93 -4.94 -0.48
CA ILE A 19 1.37 -3.89 -1.34
C ILE A 19 2.49 -3.05 -1.95
N MET A 20 2.18 -2.38 -3.05
CA MET A 20 3.05 -1.39 -3.68
C MET A 20 2.36 -0.04 -3.66
N CYS A 21 3.03 0.99 -3.12
CA CYS A 21 2.53 2.35 -3.16
C CYS A 21 2.43 2.84 -4.61
N ILE A 22 1.28 3.37 -5.01
CA ILE A 22 1.06 4.02 -6.30
C ILE A 22 1.17 5.53 -6.14
N LYS A 23 0.50 6.08 -5.11
CA LYS A 23 0.41 7.53 -4.89
C LYS A 23 0.30 7.86 -3.41
N VAL A 24 1.04 8.88 -2.98
CA VAL A 24 0.87 9.50 -1.66
C VAL A 24 -0.24 10.55 -1.74
N LEU A 25 -1.22 10.50 -0.83
CA LEU A 25 -2.31 11.48 -0.77
C LEU A 25 -1.92 12.71 0.08
N GLY A 26 -2.66 13.81 -0.09
CA GLY A 26 -2.44 15.05 0.67
C GLY A 26 -1.75 16.18 -0.07
N GLY A 27 -1.86 16.24 -1.41
CA GLY A 27 -1.44 17.39 -2.22
C GLY A 27 -0.82 17.01 -3.58
N SER A 28 -0.72 17.97 -4.49
CA SER A 28 -0.19 17.76 -5.85
C SER A 28 1.33 17.57 -5.92
N LYS A 29 2.07 18.10 -4.95
CA LYS A 29 3.55 18.04 -4.89
C LYS A 29 4.08 17.10 -3.81
N ARG A 30 3.22 16.32 -3.15
CA ARG A 30 3.64 15.44 -2.06
C ARG A 30 4.36 14.22 -2.63
N ARG A 31 5.63 14.06 -2.26
CA ARG A 31 6.51 12.98 -2.77
C ARG A 31 6.64 11.81 -1.81
N TYR A 32 6.50 12.08 -0.52
CA TYR A 32 6.80 11.12 0.53
C TYR A 32 5.68 11.03 1.56
N ALA A 33 5.48 9.82 2.06
CA ALA A 33 4.64 9.50 3.20
C ALA A 33 5.48 9.10 4.42
N SER A 34 5.00 9.50 5.59
CA SER A 34 5.43 9.08 6.92
C SER A 34 4.30 8.38 7.67
N LEU A 35 4.52 8.03 8.93
CA LEU A 35 3.47 7.45 9.78
C LEU A 35 2.25 8.39 9.84
N GLY A 36 1.04 7.83 9.68
CA GLY A 36 -0.21 8.58 9.68
C GLY A 36 -0.68 9.07 8.31
N ASP A 37 0.19 9.05 7.29
CA ASP A 37 -0.20 9.44 5.93
C ASP A 37 -0.97 8.33 5.21
N VAL A 38 -1.93 8.73 4.38
CA VAL A 38 -2.71 7.81 3.55
C VAL A 38 -2.08 7.68 2.17
N ILE A 39 -1.96 6.44 1.69
CA ILE A 39 -1.45 6.12 0.35
C ILE A 39 -2.49 5.32 -0.44
N VAL A 40 -2.45 5.47 -1.76
CA VAL A 40 -3.12 4.55 -2.70
C VAL A 40 -2.11 3.46 -3.06
N ALA A 41 -2.51 2.19 -2.97
CA ALA A 41 -1.63 1.06 -3.22
C ALA A 41 -2.34 -0.06 -3.99
N SER A 42 -1.55 -0.90 -4.67
CA SER A 42 -1.99 -2.13 -5.35
C SER A 42 -1.44 -3.35 -4.60
N VAL A 43 -2.25 -4.40 -4.52
CA VAL A 43 -1.90 -5.64 -3.80
C VAL A 43 -1.04 -6.52 -4.69
N LYS A 44 0.16 -6.85 -4.21
CA LYS A 44 1.13 -7.63 -4.97
C LYS A 44 1.23 -9.08 -4.51
N LYS A 45 0.95 -9.32 -3.23
CA LYS A 45 0.81 -10.66 -2.65
C LYS A 45 -0.39 -10.67 -1.72
N ALA A 46 -1.25 -11.68 -1.86
CA ALA A 46 -2.37 -11.95 -0.98
C ALA A 46 -2.36 -13.43 -0.59
N ILE A 47 -2.99 -13.77 0.54
CA ILE A 47 -3.21 -15.17 0.92
C ILE A 47 -4.33 -15.79 0.05
N PRO A 48 -4.30 -17.12 -0.16
CA PRO A 48 -5.41 -17.82 -0.80
C PRO A 48 -6.73 -17.54 -0.08
N ASN A 49 -7.84 -17.52 -0.83
CA ASN A 49 -9.20 -17.34 -0.29
C ASN A 49 -9.46 -16.06 0.53
N ALA A 50 -8.55 -15.08 0.52
CA ALA A 50 -8.76 -13.78 1.14
C ALA A 50 -9.89 -12.98 0.48
N LYS A 51 -10.48 -12.06 1.24
CA LYS A 51 -11.43 -11.05 0.73
C LYS A 51 -10.76 -10.13 -0.29
N VAL A 52 -9.52 -9.70 -0.02
CA VAL A 52 -8.72 -8.90 -0.94
C VAL A 52 -7.86 -9.81 -1.81
N LYS A 53 -7.87 -9.60 -3.12
CA LYS A 53 -7.09 -10.38 -4.09
C LYS A 53 -5.86 -9.60 -4.56
N LYS A 54 -4.92 -10.30 -5.19
CA LYS A 54 -3.81 -9.67 -5.92
C LYS A 54 -4.38 -8.83 -7.06
N GLY A 55 -3.92 -7.58 -7.19
CA GLY A 55 -4.46 -6.57 -8.09
C GLY A 55 -4.07 -5.18 -7.63
#